data_AF-A0AAV9CGG0-F1
#
_entry.id   AF-A0AAV9CGG0-F1
#
_cell.length_a   1.000
_cell.length_b   1.000
_cell.length_c   1.000
_cell.angle_alpha   90.00
_cell.angle_beta   90.00
_cell.angle_gamma   90.00
#
_symmetry.space_group_name_H-M   'P 1'
#
loop_
_entity.id
_entity.type
_entity.pdbx_description
1 polymer ?
#
loop_
_entity_poly.entity_id
_entity_poly.type
_entity_poly.pdbx_seq_one_letter_code
_entity_poly.pdbx_strand_id
1 'polypeptide(L)'
;MEMDLSSISSIKSFADSFNSSPTQLNILINNAGIMACPYQLSMDGVEMQFAVNHLGHFLLTNLLLEKLKVTAKETGIQGRIVNVSSTRS
;
A
#
# COMPACT_ATOMS: atom_id res chain seq x y z
N MET A 1 9.68 -4.65 9.51
CA MET A 1 8.34 -4.09 9.37
C MET A 1 7.48 -5.16 8.76
N GLU A 2 6.37 -5.51 9.38
CA GLU A 2 5.38 -6.45 8.87
C GLU A 2 4.17 -5.66 8.35
N MET A 3 3.47 -6.16 7.35
CA MET A 3 2.29 -5.51 6.79
C MET A 3 1.27 -6.54 6.33
N ASP A 4 0.04 -6.38 6.81
CA ASP A 4 -1.15 -7.09 6.33
C ASP A 4 -2.11 -6.08 5.70
N LEU A 5 -2.30 -6.17 4.38
CA LEU A 5 -3.18 -5.27 3.62
C LEU A 5 -4.67 -5.47 3.92
N SER A 6 -5.05 -6.54 4.61
CA SER A 6 -6.42 -6.75 5.07
C SER A 6 -6.75 -5.99 6.37
N SER A 7 -5.74 -5.38 7.01
CA SER A 7 -5.84 -4.74 8.32
C SER A 7 -5.42 -3.27 8.27
N ILE A 8 -6.37 -2.35 8.50
CA ILE A 8 -6.12 -0.91 8.53
C ILE A 8 -5.07 -0.55 9.59
N SER A 9 -5.11 -1.20 10.76
CA SER A 9 -4.14 -0.95 11.84
C SER A 9 -2.73 -1.40 11.45
N SER A 10 -2.60 -2.53 10.76
CA SER A 10 -1.32 -3.03 10.24
C SER A 10 -0.72 -2.06 9.22
N ILE A 11 -1.54 -1.57 8.27
CA ILE A 11 -1.11 -0.61 7.23
C ILE A 11 -0.61 0.70 7.86
N LYS A 12 -1.35 1.25 8.83
CA LYS A 12 -0.94 2.46 9.55
C LYS A 12 0.38 2.25 10.29
N SER A 13 0.50 1.15 11.03
CA SER A 13 1.70 0.82 11.81
C SER A 13 2.93 0.66 10.90
N PHE A 14 2.77 0.03 9.74
CA PHE A 14 3.80 -0.04 8.73
C PHE A 14 4.17 1.35 8.20
N ALA A 15 3.18 2.15 7.78
CA ALA A 15 3.44 3.46 7.19
C ALA A 15 4.12 4.40 8.17
N ASP A 16 3.73 4.38 9.45
CA ASP A 16 4.35 5.18 10.52
C ASP A 16 5.80 4.76 10.74
N SER A 17 6.06 3.44 10.78
CA SER A 17 7.41 2.89 10.91
C SER A 17 8.29 3.26 9.71
N PHE A 18 7.74 3.18 8.50
CA PHE A 18 8.45 3.51 7.27
C PHE A 18 8.72 5.02 7.16
N ASN A 19 7.74 5.86 7.47
CA ASN A 19 7.88 7.32 7.44
C ASN A 19 8.91 7.82 8.45
N SER A 20 8.98 7.18 9.62
CA SER A 20 9.96 7.47 10.68
C SER A 20 11.38 6.99 10.35
N SER A 21 11.53 6.12 9.34
CA SER A 21 12.84 5.66 8.91
C SER A 21 13.56 6.71 8.04
N PRO A 22 14.91 6.71 8.02
CA PRO A 22 15.68 7.56 7.12
C PRO A 22 15.61 7.09 5.65
N THR A 23 14.83 6.04 5.35
CA THR A 23 14.70 5.48 4.02
C THR A 23 13.97 6.45 3.08
N GLN A 24 14.57 6.69 1.92
CA GLN A 24 13.97 7.42 0.81
C GLN A 24 12.97 6.54 0.06
N LEU A 25 11.90 7.15 -0.45
CA LEU A 25 10.89 6.45 -1.23
C LEU A 25 10.77 7.06 -2.62
N ASN A 26 11.28 6.37 -3.63
CA ASN A 26 11.14 6.77 -5.03
C ASN A 26 10.09 5.93 -5.78
N ILE A 27 9.87 4.68 -5.35
CA ILE A 27 8.98 3.75 -6.04
C ILE A 27 8.10 3.03 -5.03
N LEU A 28 6.79 3.09 -5.23
CA LEU A 28 5.80 2.26 -4.55
C LEU A 28 5.15 1.32 -5.59
N ILE A 29 5.20 0.01 -5.34
CA ILE A 29 4.59 -1.00 -6.20
C ILE A 29 3.47 -1.70 -5.43
N ASN A 30 2.22 -1.39 -5.78
CA ASN A 30 1.02 -2.04 -5.27
C ASN A 30 0.79 -3.34 -6.04
N ASN A 31 1.52 -4.39 -5.67
CA ASN A 31 1.51 -5.71 -6.33
C ASN A 31 0.85 -6.81 -5.50
N ALA A 32 0.77 -6.66 -4.17
CA ALA A 32 0.23 -7.71 -3.32
C ALA A 32 -1.27 -7.88 -3.58
N GLY A 33 -1.70 -9.10 -3.89
CA GLY A 33 -3.10 -9.35 -4.17
C GLY A 33 -3.48 -10.80 -3.97
N ILE A 34 -4.76 -11.00 -3.68
CA ILE A 34 -5.39 -12.30 -3.52
C ILE A 34 -6.48 -12.49 -4.58
N MET A 35 -6.72 -13.74 -4.99
CA MET A 35 -7.75 -14.08 -5.97
C MET A 35 -8.39 -15.41 -5.60
N ALA A 36 -9.63 -15.63 -6.04
CA ALA A 36 -10.36 -16.89 -5.88
C ALA A 36 -10.48 -17.36 -4.41
N CYS A 37 -10.52 -16.41 -3.48
CA CYS A 37 -10.71 -16.68 -2.06
C CYS A 37 -12.20 -16.92 -1.77
N PRO A 38 -12.57 -17.84 -0.85
CA PRO A 38 -13.92 -17.88 -0.32
C PRO A 38 -14.35 -16.52 0.24
N TYR A 39 -15.65 -16.24 0.22
CA TYR A 39 -16.17 -15.03 0.86
C TYR A 39 -15.81 -15.04 2.34
N GLN A 40 -15.10 -13.99 2.76
CA GLN A 40 -14.73 -13.75 4.14
C GLN A 40 -14.59 -12.25 4.36
N LEU A 41 -14.82 -11.80 5.58
CA LEU A 41 -14.60 -10.42 5.98
C LEU A 41 -13.20 -10.29 6.59
N SER A 42 -12.54 -9.16 6.31
CA SER A 42 -11.36 -8.74 7.04
C SER A 42 -11.71 -8.36 8.49
N MET A 43 -10.71 -8.12 9.31
CA MET A 43 -10.92 -7.64 10.69
C MET A 43 -11.68 -6.30 10.75
N ASP A 44 -11.61 -5.51 9.67
CA ASP A 44 -12.30 -4.22 9.53
C ASP A 44 -13.72 -4.36 8.94
N GLY A 45 -14.22 -5.59 8.77
CA GLY A 45 -15.58 -5.84 8.28
C GLY A 45 -15.77 -5.64 6.78
N VAL A 46 -14.69 -5.63 6.00
CA VAL A 46 -14.71 -5.46 4.54
C VAL A 46 -14.52 -6.81 3.86
N GLU A 47 -15.18 -7.06 2.73
CA GLU A 47 -14.91 -8.24 1.91
C GLU A 47 -13.41 -8.34 1.58
N MET A 48 -12.82 -9.52 1.81
CA MET A 48 -11.37 -9.69 1.86
C MET A 48 -10.64 -9.33 0.56
N GLN A 49 -11.17 -9.67 -0.61
CA GLN A 49 -10.54 -9.30 -1.88
C GLN A 49 -10.54 -7.78 -2.05
N PHE A 50 -11.65 -7.11 -1.70
CA PHE A 50 -11.73 -5.65 -1.72
C PHE A 50 -10.82 -5.00 -0.68
N ALA A 51 -10.74 -5.58 0.53
CA ALA A 51 -9.85 -5.13 1.59
C ALA A 51 -8.38 -5.14 1.13
N VAL A 52 -7.90 -6.27 0.60
CA VAL A 52 -6.48 -6.44 0.21
C VAL A 52 -6.16 -5.74 -1.10
N ASN A 53 -6.89 -6.03 -2.18
CA ASN A 53 -6.50 -5.63 -3.53
C ASN A 53 -6.75 -4.14 -3.80
N HIS A 54 -7.69 -3.53 -3.07
CA HIS A 54 -8.13 -2.15 -3.30
C HIS A 54 -7.92 -1.25 -2.09
N LEU A 55 -8.63 -1.47 -0.97
CA LEU A 55 -8.59 -0.54 0.16
C LEU A 55 -7.21 -0.45 0.80
N GLY A 56 -6.53 -1.59 0.96
CA GLY A 56 -5.21 -1.66 1.56
C GLY A 56 -4.18 -0.88 0.75
N HIS A 57 -4.12 -1.13 -0.57
CA HIS A 57 -3.26 -0.37 -1.48
C HIS A 57 -3.60 1.12 -1.53
N PHE A 58 -4.88 1.47 -1.54
CA PHE A 58 -5.33 2.87 -1.53
C PHE A 58 -4.86 3.58 -0.26
N LEU A 59 -5.08 2.99 0.91
CA LEU A 59 -4.66 3.57 2.18
C LEU A 59 -3.14 3.71 2.26
N LEU A 60 -2.40 2.65 1.94
CA LEU A 60 -0.93 2.65 1.96
C LEU A 60 -0.37 3.76 1.06
N THR A 61 -0.91 3.90 -0.15
CA THR A 61 -0.50 4.93 -1.10
C THR A 61 -0.72 6.33 -0.53
N ASN A 62 -1.87 6.59 0.08
CA ASN A 62 -2.16 7.90 0.67
C ASN A 62 -1.22 8.22 1.84
N LEU A 63 -0.92 7.25 2.70
CA LEU A 63 -0.04 7.43 3.86
C LEU A 63 1.43 7.67 3.49
N LEU A 64 1.88 7.13 2.35
CA LEU A 64 3.26 7.27 1.87
C LEU A 64 3.45 8.38 0.81
N LEU A 65 2.37 9.01 0.36
CA LEU A 65 2.40 9.99 -0.73
C LEU A 65 3.28 11.20 -0.40
N GLU A 66 3.21 11.70 0.83
CA GLU A 66 4.05 12.83 1.24
C GLU A 66 5.55 12.46 1.29
N LYS A 67 5.88 11.23 1.71
CA LYS A 67 7.28 10.75 1.70
C LYS A 67 7.84 10.67 0.28
N LEU A 68 7.05 10.25 -0.70
CA LEU A 68 7.40 10.29 -2.13
C LEU A 68 7.69 11.72 -2.59
N LYS A 69 6.82 12.68 -2.25
CA LYS A 69 6.98 14.09 -2.63
C LYS A 69 8.22 14.72 -1.99
N VAL A 70 8.46 14.46 -0.70
CA VAL A 70 9.64 14.95 0.02
C VAL A 70 10.91 14.37 -0.59
N THR A 71 10.96 13.04 -0.77
CA THR A 71 12.10 12.36 -1.41
C THR A 71 12.41 12.96 -2.79
N ALA A 72 11.38 13.22 -3.60
CA ALA A 72 11.56 13.81 -4.93
C ALA A 72 12.11 15.24 -4.88
N LYS A 73 11.67 16.06 -3.92
CA LYS A 73 12.19 17.42 -3.71
C LYS A 73 13.66 17.41 -3.26
N GLU A 74 14.01 16.50 -2.36
CA GLU A 74 15.35 16.43 -1.77
C GLU A 74 16.40 15.85 -2.74
N THR A 75 16.01 14.84 -3.53
CA THR A 75 16.93 14.11 -4.40
C THR A 75 16.92 14.58 -5.85
N GLY A 76 15.87 15.30 -6.28
CA GLY A 76 15.60 15.58 -7.69
C GLY A 76 15.09 14.38 -8.50
N ILE A 77 14.94 13.20 -7.88
CA ILE A 77 14.46 11.97 -8.54
C ILE A 77 12.94 11.86 -8.37
N GLN A 78 12.20 11.85 -9.47
CA GLN A 78 10.73 11.77 -9.41
C GLN A 78 10.24 10.45 -8.79
N GLY A 79 9.19 10.58 -7.96
CA GLY A 79 8.49 9.43 -7.39
C GLY A 79 7.55 8.74 -8.40
N ARG A 80 7.38 7.43 -8.28
CA ARG A 80 6.47 6.63 -9.11
C ARG A 80 5.62 5.69 -8.24
N ILE A 81 4.32 5.62 -8.54
CA ILE A 81 3.40 4.63 -7.97
C ILE A 81 2.96 3.71 -9.11
N VAL A 82 3.14 2.40 -8.94
CA VAL A 82 2.76 1.38 -9.93
C VAL A 82 1.71 0.48 -9.32
N ASN A 83 0.53 0.43 -9.94
CA ASN A 83 -0.53 -0.51 -9.57
C ASN A 83 -0.51 -1.68 -10.54
N VAL A 84 -0.36 -2.89 -10.00
CA VAL A 84 -0.43 -4.10 -10.81
C VAL A 84 -1.89 -4.49 -10.98
N SER A 85 -2.31 -4.70 -12.23
CA SER A 85 -3.66 -5.14 -12.59
C SER A 85 -3.57 -6.24 -13.63
N SER A 86 -4.67 -6.98 -13.82
CA SER A 86 -4.80 -7.98 -14.87
C SER A 86 -5.96 -7.63 -15.78
N THR A 87 -5.80 -7.86 -17.07
CA THR A 87 -6.89 -7.83 -18.04
C THR A 87 -7.37 -9.26 -18.27
N ARG A 88 -8.69 -9.46 -18.34
CA ARG A 88 -9.23 -10.72 -18.84
C ARG A 88 -8.89 -10.82 -20.34
N SER A 89 -8.08 -11.80 -20.73
CA SER A 89 -7.87 -12.20 -22.13
C SER A 89 -8.93 -13.18 -22.57
#